data_AF-A0A4U5WRV0-F1
#
_entry.id   AF-A0A4U5WRV0-F1
#
_cell.length_a   1.000
_cell.length_b   1.000
_cell.length_c   1.000
_cell.angle_alpha   90.00
_cell.angle_beta   90.00
_cell.angle_gamma   90.00
#
_symmetry.space_group_name_H-M   'P 1'
#
loop_
_entity.id
_entity.type
_entity.pdbx_description
1 polymer ?
#
loop_
_entity_poly.entity_id
_entity_poly.type
_entity_poly.pdbx_seq_one_letter_code
_entity_poly.pdbx_strand_id
1 'polypeptide(L)'
;MQPTRQAIRADRAFDGVRPLPGGLTVFVEDGRITGTEPGRAPAPEGWQVRDFPGATLLPGLVDMHGHLGADSHDGALERMATDEAARLEVVIDDSLGRQLAAGVTTVRDLGDRDWTVVRRRDRARSTGTAGPPSPTIVAAGPPITTPDGHCAFMSGAARGERELRAAVRERAERGVDVVKVMGSGGVHTPGTDVARCQFTLDELRVVVDAAHAAGLPVTVHAHALAAVEQALDAGADGIEHCTCLTAEGVVITDGLVERLVRQGVRVCPTLGTTPQAVPPPNVRAVMERFGFGLGQRQQHAARMHRAGVRLVSGADSGINSGKPHGVLPAAVAQLAEGGVPADAALATATSLAADACGLADRKGRVRRGFDADLLLVGGDPFTDLAALSRPVAVLAAGLWTSTDPRSAPE
;
A
#
# COMPACT_ATOMS: atom_id res chain seq x y z
N MET A 1 -9.31 25.47 -15.97
CA MET A 1 -9.23 24.18 -16.70
C MET A 1 -7.77 23.79 -16.74
N GLN A 2 -7.40 22.57 -16.34
CA GLN A 2 -6.00 22.12 -16.42
C GLN A 2 -5.57 21.97 -17.89
N PRO A 3 -4.29 22.24 -18.24
CA PRO A 3 -3.80 22.08 -19.60
C PRO A 3 -3.98 20.63 -20.06
N THR A 4 -4.49 20.44 -21.28
CA THR A 4 -4.61 19.11 -21.88
C THR A 4 -3.26 18.52 -22.30
N ARG A 5 -2.25 19.37 -22.58
CA ARG A 5 -0.89 18.97 -22.96
C ARG A 5 0.16 19.69 -22.11
N GLN A 6 1.03 18.93 -21.47
CA GLN A 6 2.06 19.49 -20.58
C GLN A 6 3.36 18.70 -20.58
N ALA A 7 4.48 19.42 -20.51
CA ALA A 7 5.81 18.85 -20.36
C ALA A 7 6.34 19.15 -18.96
N ILE A 8 6.69 18.10 -18.22
CA ILE A 8 7.12 18.18 -16.82
C ILE A 8 8.61 17.86 -16.76
N ARG A 9 9.41 18.73 -16.14
CA ARG A 9 10.88 18.61 -16.10
C ARG A 9 11.41 18.68 -14.68
N ALA A 10 12.34 17.79 -14.36
CA ALA A 10 13.08 17.76 -13.11
C ALA A 10 14.57 17.47 -13.37
N ASP A 11 15.45 17.86 -12.45
CA ASP A 11 16.90 17.66 -12.62
C ASP A 11 17.34 16.21 -12.43
N ARG A 12 16.54 15.43 -11.69
CA ARG A 12 16.73 14.01 -11.46
C ARG A 12 15.42 13.27 -11.72
N ALA A 13 15.50 11.98 -12.00
CA ALA A 13 14.31 11.14 -12.07
C ALA A 13 14.57 9.72 -11.53
N PHE A 14 13.50 9.05 -11.19
CA PHE A 14 13.40 7.60 -11.00
C PHE A 14 12.30 7.13 -11.94
N ASP A 15 12.57 6.13 -12.79
CA ASP A 15 11.55 5.65 -13.74
C ASP A 15 10.61 4.59 -13.17
N GLY A 16 10.74 4.30 -11.87
CA GLY A 16 10.06 3.20 -11.17
C GLY A 16 10.94 1.97 -11.01
N VAL A 17 12.08 1.88 -11.69
CA VAL A 17 13.04 0.76 -11.59
C VAL A 17 14.45 1.23 -11.32
N ARG A 18 14.91 2.30 -11.95
CA ARG A 18 16.29 2.77 -11.84
C ARG A 18 16.39 4.29 -11.69
N PRO A 19 17.43 4.78 -11.00
CA PRO A 19 17.75 6.20 -10.98
C PRO A 19 18.16 6.71 -12.37
N LEU A 20 17.77 7.94 -12.67
CA LEU A 20 18.14 8.71 -13.85
C LEU A 20 18.70 10.07 -13.38
N PRO A 21 20.00 10.15 -13.01
CA PRO A 21 20.60 11.35 -12.41
C PRO A 21 20.58 12.59 -13.32
N GLY A 22 20.49 12.38 -14.64
CA GLY A 22 20.36 13.46 -15.63
C GLY A 22 18.94 13.98 -15.81
N GLY A 23 17.95 13.45 -15.08
CA GLY A 23 16.56 13.86 -15.16
C GLY A 23 15.82 13.33 -16.37
N LEU A 24 14.54 13.70 -16.46
CA LEU A 24 13.63 13.32 -17.52
C LEU A 24 12.66 14.47 -17.80
N THR A 25 12.32 14.67 -19.07
CA THR A 25 11.16 15.46 -19.50
C THR A 25 10.02 14.48 -19.77
N VAL A 26 8.92 14.59 -19.03
CA VAL A 26 7.73 13.77 -19.20
C VAL A 26 6.67 14.55 -19.96
N PHE A 27 6.17 13.97 -21.05
CA PHE A 27 5.07 14.52 -21.83
C PHE A 27 3.77 13.86 -21.39
N VAL A 28 2.82 14.67 -20.94
CA VAL A 28 1.49 14.24 -20.50
C VAL A 28 0.41 14.86 -21.38
N GLU A 29 -0.51 14.02 -21.85
CA GLU A 29 -1.74 14.41 -22.55
C GLU A 29 -2.91 13.56 -22.05
N ASP A 30 -4.06 14.18 -21.79
CA ASP A 30 -5.31 13.51 -21.40
C ASP A 30 -5.16 12.46 -20.28
N GLY A 31 -4.38 12.80 -19.24
CA GLY A 31 -4.16 11.90 -18.10
C GLY A 31 -3.14 10.79 -18.33
N ARG A 32 -2.46 10.76 -19.48
CA ARG A 32 -1.51 9.71 -19.87
C ARG A 32 -0.14 10.27 -20.20
N ILE A 33 0.90 9.49 -19.94
CA ILE A 33 2.25 9.77 -20.40
C ILE A 33 2.33 9.42 -21.89
N THR A 34 2.54 10.40 -22.76
CA THR A 34 2.64 10.19 -24.21
C THR A 34 4.07 10.01 -24.69
N GLY A 35 5.06 10.42 -23.89
CA GLY A 35 6.47 10.26 -24.18
C GLY A 35 7.36 10.72 -23.03
N THR A 36 8.64 10.36 -23.14
CA THR A 36 9.69 10.75 -22.19
C THR A 36 10.96 11.04 -22.96
N GLU A 37 11.65 12.13 -22.64
CA GLU A 37 12.95 12.47 -23.23
C GLU A 37 14.00 12.70 -22.13
N PRO A 38 15.28 12.34 -22.33
CA PRO A 38 16.32 12.56 -21.32
C PRO A 38 16.49 14.04 -20.95
N GLY A 39 16.72 14.30 -19.66
CA GLY A 39 17.02 15.64 -19.14
C GLY A 39 15.93 16.67 -19.41
N ARG A 40 16.32 17.88 -19.80
CA ARG A 40 15.43 19.03 -19.99
C ARG A 40 15.16 19.32 -21.47
N ALA A 41 14.71 18.30 -22.20
CA ALA A 41 14.39 18.41 -23.63
C ALA A 41 13.34 19.51 -23.92
N PRO A 42 13.45 20.23 -25.05
CA PRO A 42 12.47 21.23 -25.45
C PRO A 42 11.09 20.59 -25.63
N ALA A 43 10.04 21.33 -25.26
CA ALA A 43 8.68 20.86 -25.45
C ALA A 43 8.17 21.27 -26.84
N PRO A 44 7.30 20.47 -27.48
CA PRO A 44 6.67 20.88 -28.73
C PRO A 44 5.87 22.17 -28.58
N GLU A 45 5.63 22.86 -29.69
CA GLU A 45 4.83 24.09 -29.70
C GLU A 45 3.42 23.84 -29.11
N GLY A 46 2.94 24.80 -28.31
CA GLY A 46 1.64 24.72 -27.64
C GLY A 46 1.59 23.86 -26.38
N TRP A 47 2.68 23.21 -25.97
CA TRP A 47 2.75 22.45 -24.71
C TRP A 47 3.06 23.38 -23.52
N GLN A 48 2.30 23.23 -22.44
CA GLN A 48 2.64 23.95 -21.20
C GLN A 48 3.83 23.28 -20.52
N VAL A 49 4.93 24.01 -20.37
CA VAL A 49 6.11 23.53 -19.64
C VAL A 49 5.96 23.82 -18.15
N ARG A 50 6.27 22.83 -17.31
CA ARG A 50 6.41 22.98 -15.86
C ARG A 50 7.79 22.48 -15.42
N ASP A 51 8.60 23.40 -14.93
CA ASP A 51 9.96 23.13 -14.46
C ASP A 51 10.00 23.02 -12.93
N PHE A 52 10.65 21.97 -12.45
CA PHE A 52 10.91 21.71 -11.03
C PHE A 52 12.43 21.63 -10.81
N PRO A 53 13.15 22.77 -10.79
CA PRO A 53 14.59 22.79 -10.51
C PRO A 53 14.88 22.26 -9.09
N GLY A 54 15.97 21.50 -8.96
CA GLY A 54 16.38 20.83 -7.73
C GLY A 54 15.55 19.62 -7.33
N ALA A 55 14.46 19.30 -8.05
CA ALA A 55 13.58 18.20 -7.73
C ALA A 55 14.01 16.88 -8.39
N THR A 56 13.51 15.78 -7.82
CA THR A 56 13.50 14.45 -8.43
C THR A 56 12.07 14.08 -8.82
N LEU A 57 11.89 13.60 -10.04
CA LEU A 57 10.62 13.08 -10.55
C LEU A 57 10.54 11.55 -10.38
N LEU A 58 9.44 11.06 -9.82
CA LEU A 58 9.17 9.62 -9.62
C LEU A 58 7.76 9.29 -10.13
N PRO A 59 7.43 8.01 -10.40
CA PRO A 59 6.03 7.60 -10.43
C PRO A 59 5.37 7.92 -9.09
N GLY A 60 4.08 8.21 -9.11
CA GLY A 60 3.30 8.31 -7.89
C GLY A 60 3.40 7.03 -7.06
N LEU A 61 3.43 7.18 -5.74
CA LEU A 61 3.62 6.05 -4.84
C LEU A 61 2.35 5.18 -4.77
N VAL A 62 2.55 3.90 -4.44
CA VAL A 62 1.52 2.88 -4.28
C VAL A 62 1.58 2.33 -2.84
N ASP A 63 0.61 2.66 -2.00
CA ASP A 63 0.51 2.11 -0.63
C ASP A 63 -0.18 0.75 -0.68
N MET A 64 0.57 -0.33 -0.41
CA MET A 64 0.06 -1.69 -0.52
C MET A 64 -0.77 -2.17 0.67
N HIS A 65 -0.91 -1.37 1.74
CA HIS A 65 -1.67 -1.78 2.91
C HIS A 65 -2.25 -0.55 3.63
N GLY A 66 -3.50 -0.21 3.32
CA GLY A 66 -4.24 0.83 4.01
C GLY A 66 -5.60 0.37 4.51
N HIS A 67 -6.16 1.17 5.42
CA HIS A 67 -7.51 1.06 5.96
C HIS A 67 -8.21 2.42 5.84
N LEU A 68 -8.77 2.73 4.66
CA LEU A 68 -9.32 4.04 4.31
C LEU A 68 -10.54 4.42 5.17
N GLY A 69 -11.23 3.45 5.76
CA GLY A 69 -12.32 3.69 6.72
C GLY A 69 -11.84 4.07 8.12
N ALA A 70 -10.54 3.99 8.42
CA ALA A 70 -9.96 4.26 9.73
C ALA A 70 -9.41 5.69 9.81
N ASP A 71 -9.76 6.43 10.87
CA ASP A 71 -9.55 7.88 10.98
C ASP A 71 -8.15 8.31 11.48
N SER A 72 -7.18 7.40 11.52
CA SER A 72 -5.81 7.65 12.00
C SER A 72 -5.68 8.07 13.48
N HIS A 73 -6.70 8.00 14.31
CA HIS A 73 -6.58 8.26 15.75
C HIS A 73 -6.51 6.94 16.53
N ASP A 74 -5.96 6.94 17.75
CA ASP A 74 -5.89 5.72 18.55
C ASP A 74 -7.30 5.16 18.79
N GLY A 75 -7.50 3.86 18.54
CA GLY A 75 -8.83 3.24 18.54
C GLY A 75 -9.62 3.39 17.22
N ALA A 76 -8.94 3.69 16.10
CA ALA A 76 -9.60 3.94 14.82
C ALA A 76 -10.39 2.75 14.31
N LEU A 77 -9.86 1.53 14.48
CA LEU A 77 -10.54 0.32 14.02
C LEU A 77 -11.82 0.03 14.83
N GLU A 78 -11.78 0.29 16.14
CA GLU A 78 -12.93 0.17 17.04
C GLU A 78 -13.98 1.24 16.75
N ARG A 79 -13.59 2.48 16.49
CA ARG A 79 -14.54 3.52 16.04
C ARG A 79 -15.13 3.19 14.69
N MET A 80 -14.29 2.72 13.75
CA MET A 80 -14.75 2.31 12.43
C MET A 80 -15.86 1.27 12.55
N ALA A 81 -15.79 0.34 13.51
CA ALA A 81 -16.81 -0.69 13.75
C ALA A 81 -18.21 -0.13 14.08
N THR A 82 -18.28 1.04 14.73
CA THR A 82 -19.54 1.61 15.24
C THR A 82 -20.00 2.88 14.52
N ASP A 83 -19.14 3.48 13.67
CA ASP A 83 -19.46 4.70 12.94
C ASP A 83 -20.70 4.57 12.05
N GLU A 84 -21.36 5.68 11.76
CA GLU A 84 -22.41 5.71 10.75
C GLU A 84 -21.81 5.70 9.33
N ALA A 85 -22.52 5.16 8.35
CA ALA A 85 -22.03 5.09 6.96
C ALA A 85 -21.63 6.47 6.40
N ALA A 86 -22.40 7.53 6.72
CA ALA A 86 -22.08 8.89 6.29
C ALA A 86 -20.76 9.40 6.89
N ARG A 87 -20.44 9.01 8.14
CA ARG A 87 -19.18 9.36 8.78
C ARG A 87 -18.01 8.64 8.11
N LEU A 88 -18.17 7.36 7.78
CA LEU A 88 -17.14 6.59 7.06
C LEU A 88 -16.78 7.20 5.71
N GLU A 89 -17.75 7.64 4.92
CA GLU A 89 -17.49 8.28 3.63
C GLU A 89 -16.61 9.54 3.80
N VAL A 90 -16.87 10.35 4.83
CA VAL A 90 -16.03 11.52 5.17
C VAL A 90 -14.63 11.09 5.59
N VAL A 91 -14.48 10.01 6.38
CA VAL A 91 -13.17 9.47 6.75
C VAL A 91 -12.40 9.00 5.51
N ILE A 92 -13.07 8.31 4.59
CA ILE A 92 -12.46 7.79 3.37
C ILE A 92 -11.95 8.94 2.49
N ASP A 93 -12.74 9.99 2.31
CA ASP A 93 -12.33 11.16 1.51
C ASP A 93 -11.14 11.91 2.15
N ASP A 94 -11.14 12.10 3.47
CA ASP A 94 -9.97 12.66 4.19
C ASP A 94 -8.74 11.77 4.06
N SER A 95 -8.91 10.46 4.22
CA SER A 95 -7.84 9.45 4.09
C SER A 95 -7.19 9.50 2.70
N LEU A 96 -8.01 9.53 1.64
CA LEU A 96 -7.54 9.66 0.26
C LEU A 96 -6.83 11.00 0.02
N GLY A 97 -7.33 12.09 0.60
CA GLY A 97 -6.68 13.40 0.54
C GLY A 97 -5.29 13.40 1.17
N ARG A 98 -5.14 12.79 2.35
CA ARG A 98 -3.85 12.67 3.06
C ARG A 98 -2.86 11.77 2.32
N GLN A 99 -3.34 10.64 1.78
CA GLN A 99 -2.52 9.76 0.93
C GLN A 99 -1.99 10.54 -0.27
N LEU A 100 -2.88 11.25 -0.98
CA LEU A 100 -2.51 12.02 -2.16
C LEU A 100 -1.55 13.17 -1.84
N ALA A 101 -1.75 13.87 -0.73
CA ALA A 101 -0.84 14.92 -0.26
C ALA A 101 0.57 14.40 0.05
N ALA A 102 0.69 13.12 0.45
CA ALA A 102 1.98 12.45 0.67
C ALA A 102 2.60 11.84 -0.60
N GLY A 103 2.00 12.05 -1.78
CA GLY A 103 2.47 11.50 -3.05
C GLY A 103 1.98 10.09 -3.37
N VAL A 104 1.04 9.54 -2.58
CA VAL A 104 0.40 8.25 -2.84
C VAL A 104 -0.74 8.45 -3.84
N THR A 105 -0.57 7.92 -5.04
CA THR A 105 -1.54 8.03 -6.14
C THR A 105 -2.32 6.74 -6.37
N THR A 106 -1.92 5.66 -5.70
CA THR A 106 -2.66 4.40 -5.66
C THR A 106 -2.60 3.82 -4.25
N VAL A 107 -3.72 3.32 -3.74
CA VAL A 107 -3.81 2.71 -2.41
C VAL A 107 -4.53 1.38 -2.52
N ARG A 108 -3.96 0.34 -1.92
CA ARG A 108 -4.60 -0.95 -1.72
C ARG A 108 -5.24 -0.98 -0.35
N ASP A 109 -6.55 -0.86 -0.33
CA ASP A 109 -7.35 -0.97 0.88
C ASP A 109 -7.60 -2.45 1.20
N LEU A 110 -7.17 -2.87 2.39
CA LEU A 110 -7.25 -4.26 2.86
C LEU A 110 -8.22 -4.42 4.05
N GLY A 111 -9.06 -3.42 4.32
CA GLY A 111 -10.07 -3.52 5.37
C GLY A 111 -11.16 -2.49 5.19
N ASP A 112 -12.31 -2.97 4.75
CA ASP A 112 -13.52 -2.19 4.49
C ASP A 112 -14.63 -2.68 5.42
N ARG A 113 -15.52 -1.77 5.83
CA ARG A 113 -16.76 -2.14 6.53
C ARG A 113 -17.95 -1.87 5.64
N ASP A 114 -18.82 -2.88 5.53
CA ASP A 114 -20.08 -2.82 4.80
C ASP A 114 -19.90 -2.33 3.35
N TRP A 115 -18.76 -2.64 2.72
CA TRP A 115 -18.44 -2.34 1.32
C TRP A 115 -18.37 -0.84 0.98
N THR A 116 -18.05 -0.01 1.96
CA THR A 116 -18.05 1.45 1.83
C THR A 116 -16.89 1.91 0.94
N VAL A 117 -15.69 1.39 1.14
CA VAL A 117 -14.53 1.67 0.29
C VAL A 117 -14.75 1.15 -1.13
N VAL A 118 -15.34 -0.05 -1.28
CA VAL A 118 -15.71 -0.61 -2.59
C VAL A 118 -16.67 0.31 -3.35
N ARG A 119 -17.74 0.80 -2.71
CA ARG A 119 -18.67 1.76 -3.34
C ARG A 119 -17.98 3.07 -3.72
N ARG A 120 -17.11 3.60 -2.85
CA ARG A 120 -16.36 4.83 -3.11
C ARG A 120 -15.40 4.70 -4.30
N ARG A 121 -14.75 3.55 -4.44
CA ARG A 121 -13.92 3.19 -5.61
C ARG A 121 -14.77 3.12 -6.88
N ASP A 122 -15.91 2.44 -6.84
CA ASP A 122 -16.75 2.26 -8.02
C ASP A 122 -17.33 3.60 -8.52
N ARG A 123 -17.68 4.50 -7.59
CA ARG A 123 -18.04 5.88 -7.91
C ARG A 123 -16.89 6.64 -8.59
N ALA A 124 -15.66 6.49 -8.11
CA ALA A 124 -14.50 7.12 -8.74
C ALA A 124 -14.24 6.57 -10.15
N ARG A 125 -14.41 5.26 -10.35
CA ARG A 125 -14.27 4.61 -11.67
C ARG A 125 -15.32 5.11 -12.65
N SER A 126 -16.56 5.34 -12.20
CA SER A 126 -17.65 5.81 -13.08
C SER A 126 -17.54 7.29 -13.44
N THR A 127 -16.95 8.14 -12.58
CA THR A 127 -16.71 9.56 -12.88
C THR A 127 -15.42 9.79 -13.69
N GLY A 128 -14.50 8.83 -13.71
CA GLY A 128 -13.21 8.95 -14.40
C GLY A 128 -12.43 10.18 -13.93
N THR A 129 -11.91 10.96 -14.88
CA THR A 129 -11.14 12.19 -14.60
C THR A 129 -12.00 13.45 -14.45
N ALA A 130 -13.34 13.32 -14.46
CA ALA A 130 -14.24 14.47 -14.26
C ALA A 130 -14.31 14.94 -12.80
N GLY A 131 -13.85 14.13 -11.84
CA GLY A 131 -13.77 14.48 -10.43
C GLY A 131 -12.45 15.17 -10.04
N PRO A 132 -12.32 15.62 -8.78
CA PRO A 132 -11.04 16.07 -8.25
C PRO A 132 -9.97 14.95 -8.30
N PRO A 133 -8.68 15.29 -8.33
CA PRO A 133 -7.62 14.28 -8.25
C PRO A 133 -7.78 13.44 -6.98
N SER A 134 -7.69 12.12 -7.14
CA SER A 134 -7.87 11.16 -6.06
C SER A 134 -6.99 9.93 -6.34
N PRO A 135 -6.45 9.27 -5.31
CA PRO A 135 -5.73 8.02 -5.50
C PRO A 135 -6.63 6.95 -6.16
N THR A 136 -6.04 6.12 -7.02
CA THR A 136 -6.69 4.90 -7.48
C THR A 136 -6.83 3.93 -6.32
N ILE A 137 -8.03 3.43 -6.05
CA ILE A 137 -8.28 2.44 -5.00
C ILE A 137 -8.28 1.03 -5.60
N VAL A 138 -7.47 0.15 -4.99
CA VAL A 138 -7.50 -1.30 -5.17
C VAL A 138 -8.14 -1.88 -3.90
N ALA A 139 -9.39 -2.34 -3.98
CA ALA A 139 -10.18 -2.65 -2.79
C ALA A 139 -10.33 -4.16 -2.57
N ALA A 140 -10.10 -4.61 -1.33
CA ALA A 140 -10.38 -5.97 -0.91
C ALA A 140 -11.84 -6.20 -0.47
N GLY A 141 -12.53 -5.12 -0.09
CA GLY A 141 -13.78 -5.21 0.66
C GLY A 141 -13.56 -5.77 2.08
N PRO A 142 -14.64 -6.20 2.76
CA PRO A 142 -14.56 -6.82 4.08
C PRO A 142 -13.63 -8.06 4.10
N PRO A 143 -12.58 -8.06 4.93
CA PRO A 143 -11.62 -9.17 4.98
C PRO A 143 -12.29 -10.42 5.52
N ILE A 144 -12.00 -11.58 4.91
CA ILE A 144 -12.51 -12.87 5.38
C ILE A 144 -11.82 -13.24 6.68
N THR A 145 -12.60 -13.49 7.73
CA THR A 145 -12.09 -13.80 9.07
C THR A 145 -13.01 -14.80 9.77
N THR A 146 -12.54 -15.45 10.83
CA THR A 146 -13.40 -16.33 11.63
C THR A 146 -14.40 -15.49 12.45
N PRO A 147 -15.54 -16.07 12.88
CA PRO A 147 -16.35 -15.48 13.94
C PRO A 147 -15.46 -15.12 15.16
N ASP A 148 -15.65 -13.91 15.68
CA ASP A 148 -14.86 -13.30 16.77
C ASP A 148 -13.34 -13.20 16.51
N GLY A 149 -12.91 -13.40 15.26
CA GLY A 149 -11.52 -13.26 14.84
C GLY A 149 -11.07 -11.81 14.68
N HIS A 150 -9.81 -11.64 14.31
CA HIS A 150 -9.23 -10.36 13.99
C HIS A 150 -10.05 -9.68 12.89
N CYS A 151 -10.41 -8.42 13.11
CA CYS A 151 -11.27 -7.63 12.23
C CYS A 151 -12.68 -8.21 11.98
N ALA A 152 -13.22 -9.09 12.82
CA ALA A 152 -14.59 -9.62 12.66
C ALA A 152 -15.68 -8.55 12.59
N PHE A 153 -15.44 -7.39 13.21
CA PHE A 153 -16.30 -6.20 13.15
C PHE A 153 -16.40 -5.53 11.76
N MET A 154 -15.61 -5.97 10.77
CA MET A 154 -15.65 -5.46 9.40
C MET A 154 -16.68 -6.19 8.51
N SER A 155 -17.54 -7.05 9.06
CA SER A 155 -18.60 -7.77 8.33
C SER A 155 -18.09 -8.86 7.37
N GLY A 156 -16.98 -9.52 7.72
CA GLY A 156 -16.35 -10.58 6.92
C GLY A 156 -16.25 -11.96 7.58
N ALA A 157 -17.01 -12.19 8.67
CA ALA A 157 -16.99 -13.45 9.41
C ALA A 157 -17.55 -14.61 8.58
N ALA A 158 -16.80 -15.71 8.47
CA ALA A 158 -17.23 -16.96 7.83
C ALA A 158 -16.50 -18.16 8.45
N ARG A 159 -17.14 -19.33 8.50
CA ARG A 159 -16.52 -20.57 8.99
C ARG A 159 -16.94 -21.79 8.16
N GLY A 160 -16.00 -22.70 7.94
CA GLY A 160 -16.25 -23.92 7.18
C GLY A 160 -16.45 -23.66 5.68
N GLU A 161 -16.28 -24.73 4.91
CA GLU A 161 -16.13 -24.65 3.45
C GLU A 161 -17.26 -23.87 2.76
N ARG A 162 -18.52 -24.17 3.11
CA ARG A 162 -19.69 -23.57 2.44
C ARG A 162 -19.74 -22.05 2.61
N GLU A 163 -19.52 -21.55 3.83
CA GLU A 163 -19.56 -20.11 4.11
C GLU A 163 -18.35 -19.40 3.49
N LEU A 164 -17.17 -20.02 3.53
CA LEU A 164 -15.96 -19.46 2.93
C LEU A 164 -16.09 -19.31 1.41
N ARG A 165 -16.61 -20.33 0.71
CA ARG A 165 -16.91 -20.22 -0.73
C ARG A 165 -17.97 -19.15 -1.01
N ALA A 166 -18.98 -19.03 -0.14
CA ALA A 166 -20.00 -17.99 -0.28
C ALA A 166 -19.44 -16.59 -0.08
N ALA A 167 -18.55 -16.40 0.90
CA ALA A 167 -17.86 -15.15 1.15
C ALA A 167 -17.03 -14.75 -0.08
N VAL A 168 -16.19 -15.65 -0.61
CA VAL A 168 -15.40 -15.37 -1.82
C VAL A 168 -16.29 -15.03 -3.02
N ARG A 169 -17.39 -15.76 -3.23
CA ARG A 169 -18.33 -15.46 -4.31
C ARG A 169 -18.92 -14.06 -4.17
N GLU A 170 -19.31 -13.63 -2.97
CA GLU A 170 -19.82 -12.27 -2.75
C GLU A 170 -18.77 -11.20 -3.13
N ARG A 171 -17.49 -11.44 -2.79
CA ARG A 171 -16.39 -10.54 -3.16
C ARG A 171 -16.23 -10.46 -4.68
N ALA A 172 -16.29 -11.59 -5.37
CA ALA A 172 -16.24 -11.64 -6.83
C ALA A 172 -17.44 -10.94 -7.49
N GLU A 173 -18.66 -11.19 -7.01
CA GLU A 173 -19.89 -10.54 -7.51
C GLU A 173 -19.87 -9.01 -7.33
N ARG A 174 -19.20 -8.52 -6.27
CA ARG A 174 -18.98 -7.09 -6.01
C ARG A 174 -17.75 -6.50 -6.69
N GLY A 175 -17.02 -7.30 -7.47
CA GLY A 175 -15.86 -6.84 -8.24
C GLY A 175 -14.74 -6.28 -7.36
N VAL A 176 -14.40 -6.93 -6.25
CA VAL A 176 -13.16 -6.59 -5.52
C VAL A 176 -11.93 -6.84 -6.40
N ASP A 177 -10.82 -6.18 -6.09
CA ASP A 177 -9.58 -6.34 -6.86
C ASP A 177 -8.65 -7.41 -6.27
N VAL A 178 -8.86 -7.79 -5.02
CA VAL A 178 -8.07 -8.78 -4.26
C VAL A 178 -8.94 -9.35 -3.14
N VAL A 179 -8.69 -10.59 -2.71
CA VAL A 179 -9.30 -11.14 -1.50
C VAL A 179 -8.30 -11.03 -0.34
N LYS A 180 -8.72 -10.43 0.77
CA LYS A 180 -7.96 -10.38 2.02
C LYS A 180 -8.48 -11.43 3.00
N VAL A 181 -7.58 -12.19 3.62
CA VAL A 181 -7.91 -13.20 4.64
C VAL A 181 -7.11 -12.95 5.91
N MET A 182 -7.76 -13.12 7.06
CA MET A 182 -7.14 -13.05 8.37
C MET A 182 -6.59 -14.42 8.78
N GLY A 183 -5.30 -14.66 8.55
CA GLY A 183 -4.63 -15.95 8.78
C GLY A 183 -4.22 -16.17 10.25
N SER A 184 -3.83 -15.11 10.96
CA SER A 184 -3.57 -15.12 12.41
C SER A 184 -4.42 -14.11 13.16
N GLY A 185 -4.40 -14.15 14.49
CA GLY A 185 -4.91 -13.06 15.31
C GLY A 185 -4.14 -11.75 15.06
N GLY A 186 -4.63 -10.65 15.64
CA GLY A 186 -4.03 -9.33 15.48
C GLY A 186 -3.80 -8.63 16.81
N VAL A 187 -2.81 -7.74 16.84
CA VAL A 187 -2.44 -7.01 18.06
C VAL A 187 -3.56 -6.05 18.52
N HIS A 188 -4.34 -5.53 17.56
CA HIS A 188 -5.35 -4.49 17.78
C HIS A 188 -6.77 -5.03 18.01
N THR A 189 -7.03 -6.33 17.87
CA THR A 189 -8.37 -6.88 18.14
C THR A 189 -8.37 -7.64 19.47
N PRO A 190 -9.09 -7.14 20.49
CA PRO A 190 -9.23 -7.83 21.77
C PRO A 190 -9.75 -9.26 21.60
N GLY A 191 -9.21 -10.20 22.37
CA GLY A 191 -9.65 -11.61 22.37
C GLY A 191 -8.99 -12.51 21.32
N THR A 192 -8.16 -11.94 20.42
CA THR A 192 -7.43 -12.72 19.42
C THR A 192 -5.98 -12.96 19.84
N ASP A 193 -5.39 -14.08 19.40
CA ASP A 193 -3.99 -14.42 19.67
C ASP A 193 -3.14 -14.21 18.41
N VAL A 194 -2.28 -13.19 18.45
CA VAL A 194 -1.39 -12.80 17.34
C VAL A 194 -0.39 -13.90 16.94
N ALA A 195 -0.09 -14.83 17.86
CA ALA A 195 0.83 -15.94 17.64
C ALA A 195 0.13 -17.24 17.21
N ARG A 196 -1.19 -17.21 16.94
CA ARG A 196 -1.97 -18.37 16.51
C ARG A 196 -2.71 -18.17 15.19
N CYS A 197 -2.89 -19.26 14.45
CA CYS A 197 -3.73 -19.29 13.26
C CYS A 197 -5.21 -19.12 13.62
N GLN A 198 -5.96 -18.43 12.75
CA GLN A 198 -7.41 -18.32 12.87
C GLN A 198 -8.14 -19.41 12.10
N PHE A 199 -7.66 -19.72 10.90
CA PHE A 199 -8.19 -20.78 10.06
C PHE A 199 -7.31 -22.02 10.12
N THR A 200 -7.92 -23.17 9.82
CA THR A 200 -7.15 -24.36 9.43
C THR A 200 -6.55 -24.17 8.04
N LEU A 201 -5.53 -24.97 7.69
CA LEU A 201 -4.96 -24.96 6.33
C LEU A 201 -6.01 -25.30 5.27
N ASP A 202 -6.90 -26.26 5.56
CA ASP A 202 -7.93 -26.68 4.61
C ASP A 202 -8.96 -25.57 4.36
N GLU A 203 -9.36 -24.83 5.40
CA GLU A 203 -10.22 -23.65 5.25
C GLU A 203 -9.52 -22.54 4.45
N LEU A 204 -8.22 -22.30 4.69
CA LEU A 204 -7.47 -21.31 3.94
C LEU A 204 -7.36 -21.70 2.45
N ARG A 205 -7.14 -22.98 2.15
CA ARG A 205 -7.15 -23.52 0.78
C ARG A 205 -8.49 -23.31 0.09
N VAL A 206 -9.61 -23.55 0.79
CA VAL A 206 -10.94 -23.28 0.23
C VAL A 206 -11.07 -21.84 -0.24
N VAL A 207 -10.56 -20.87 0.54
CA VAL A 207 -10.60 -19.46 0.15
C VAL A 207 -9.70 -19.17 -1.05
N VAL A 208 -8.46 -19.67 -1.02
CA VAL A 208 -7.49 -19.46 -2.12
C VAL A 208 -8.00 -20.08 -3.42
N ASP A 209 -8.40 -21.35 -3.40
CA ASP A 209 -8.90 -22.06 -4.58
C ASP A 209 -10.13 -21.37 -5.18
N ALA A 210 -11.07 -20.95 -4.33
CA ALA A 210 -12.27 -20.25 -4.80
C ALA A 210 -11.95 -18.87 -5.39
N ALA A 211 -10.99 -18.14 -4.80
CA ALA A 211 -10.60 -16.82 -5.28
C ALA A 211 -9.85 -16.93 -6.61
N HIS A 212 -8.90 -17.86 -6.73
CA HIS A 212 -8.19 -18.13 -7.97
C HIS A 212 -9.12 -18.61 -9.09
N ALA A 213 -10.13 -19.44 -8.78
CA ALA A 213 -11.16 -19.83 -9.74
C ALA A 213 -12.00 -18.64 -10.24
N ALA A 214 -12.13 -17.58 -9.43
CA ALA A 214 -12.76 -16.32 -9.81
C ALA A 214 -11.78 -15.31 -10.44
N GLY A 215 -10.50 -15.67 -10.62
CA GLY A 215 -9.46 -14.79 -11.16
C GLY A 215 -8.96 -13.71 -10.21
N LEU A 216 -9.17 -13.87 -8.90
CA LEU A 216 -8.78 -12.90 -7.88
C LEU A 216 -7.54 -13.36 -7.10
N PRO A 217 -6.53 -12.48 -6.91
CA PRO A 217 -5.40 -12.79 -6.04
C PRO A 217 -5.82 -12.77 -4.57
N VAL A 218 -5.08 -13.48 -3.73
CA VAL A 218 -5.30 -13.56 -2.27
C VAL A 218 -4.10 -13.03 -1.50
N THR A 219 -4.34 -12.16 -0.51
CA THR A 219 -3.34 -11.79 0.50
C THR A 219 -3.77 -12.15 1.91
N VAL A 220 -2.83 -12.63 2.71
CA VAL A 220 -3.07 -13.17 4.06
C VAL A 220 -2.42 -12.28 5.12
N HIS A 221 -3.19 -11.84 6.11
CA HIS A 221 -2.65 -11.30 7.37
C HIS A 221 -1.98 -12.42 8.16
N ALA A 222 -0.66 -12.35 8.36
CA ALA A 222 0.06 -13.37 9.11
C ALA A 222 1.17 -12.77 9.97
N HIS A 223 0.91 -12.69 11.27
CA HIS A 223 1.96 -12.48 12.26
C HIS A 223 2.54 -13.80 12.75
N ALA A 224 1.72 -14.79 13.09
CA ALA A 224 2.17 -16.11 13.54
C ALA A 224 2.99 -16.84 12.46
N LEU A 225 4.11 -17.47 12.84
CA LEU A 225 4.92 -18.27 11.92
C LEU A 225 4.08 -19.36 11.24
N ALA A 226 3.26 -20.08 12.00
CA ALA A 226 2.37 -21.11 11.46
C ALA A 226 1.37 -20.54 10.43
N ALA A 227 0.92 -19.28 10.58
CA ALA A 227 0.03 -18.65 9.61
C ALA A 227 0.78 -18.24 8.33
N VAL A 228 2.04 -17.82 8.44
CA VAL A 228 2.91 -17.57 7.28
C VAL A 228 3.12 -18.87 6.50
N GLU A 229 3.43 -19.97 7.19
CA GLU A 229 3.61 -21.29 6.57
C GLU A 229 2.32 -21.80 5.92
N GLN A 230 1.17 -21.66 6.59
CA GLN A 230 -0.13 -22.00 6.02
C GLN A 230 -0.47 -21.16 4.78
N ALA A 231 -0.16 -19.87 4.78
CA ALA A 231 -0.37 -19.01 3.60
C ALA A 231 0.43 -19.53 2.39
N LEU A 232 1.67 -19.97 2.60
CA LEU A 232 2.51 -20.58 1.57
C LEU A 232 1.99 -21.95 1.11
N ASP A 233 1.46 -22.76 2.03
CA ASP A 233 0.92 -24.09 1.74
C ASP A 233 -0.46 -24.06 1.09
N ALA A 234 -1.19 -22.96 1.28
CA ALA A 234 -2.46 -22.69 0.62
C ALA A 234 -2.28 -22.03 -0.75
N GLY A 235 -1.11 -21.46 -1.06
CA GLY A 235 -0.82 -20.81 -2.34
C GLY A 235 -1.23 -19.34 -2.40
N ALA A 236 -1.16 -18.61 -1.29
CA ALA A 236 -1.46 -17.17 -1.27
C ALA A 236 -0.49 -16.37 -2.17
N ASP A 237 -1.01 -15.32 -2.81
CA ASP A 237 -0.24 -14.41 -3.68
C ASP A 237 0.53 -13.33 -2.87
N GLY A 238 0.04 -13.01 -1.67
CA GLY A 238 0.61 -12.03 -0.77
C GLY A 238 0.54 -12.42 0.70
N ILE A 239 1.51 -11.92 1.48
CA ILE A 239 1.54 -12.05 2.93
C ILE A 239 1.78 -10.66 3.53
N GLU A 240 0.84 -10.22 4.35
CA GLU A 240 0.95 -8.99 5.12
C GLU A 240 1.56 -9.25 6.49
N HIS A 241 2.35 -8.28 6.94
CA HIS A 241 3.18 -8.28 8.15
C HIS A 241 4.34 -9.28 8.08
N CYS A 242 4.05 -10.57 7.84
CA CYS A 242 5.02 -11.67 7.79
C CYS A 242 6.00 -11.66 8.98
N THR A 243 5.48 -11.37 10.18
CA THR A 243 6.32 -11.15 11.38
C THR A 243 6.97 -12.43 11.89
N CYS A 244 6.37 -13.59 11.60
CA CYS A 244 6.87 -14.92 11.97
C CYS A 244 7.01 -15.12 13.49
N LEU A 245 5.98 -14.73 14.24
CA LEU A 245 5.90 -14.87 15.70
C LEU A 245 5.70 -16.33 16.11
N THR A 246 6.41 -16.70 17.18
CA THR A 246 6.29 -17.94 17.95
C THR A 246 6.09 -17.60 19.43
N ALA A 247 5.88 -18.61 20.29
CA ALA A 247 5.79 -18.37 21.73
C ALA A 247 7.12 -17.82 22.30
N GLU A 248 8.24 -18.11 21.64
CA GLU A 248 9.60 -17.77 22.01
C GLU A 248 10.11 -16.47 21.35
N GLY A 249 9.31 -15.84 20.48
CA GLY A 249 9.68 -14.61 19.75
C GLY A 249 9.62 -14.75 18.24
N VAL A 250 10.26 -13.84 17.51
CA VAL A 250 10.32 -13.89 16.04
C VAL A 250 11.30 -14.96 15.57
N VAL A 251 10.84 -15.86 14.71
CA VAL A 251 11.65 -16.92 14.09
C VAL A 251 11.51 -16.88 12.57
N ILE A 252 12.60 -16.55 11.88
CA ILE A 252 12.69 -16.59 10.41
C ILE A 252 13.83 -17.53 10.03
N THR A 253 13.50 -18.74 9.59
CA THR A 253 14.50 -19.73 9.16
C THR A 253 14.92 -19.49 7.71
N ASP A 254 16.11 -19.95 7.32
CA ASP A 254 16.55 -19.87 5.92
C ASP A 254 15.61 -20.67 5.01
N GLY A 255 15.14 -21.84 5.46
CA GLY A 255 14.15 -22.64 4.72
C GLY A 255 12.84 -21.90 4.47
N LEU A 256 12.36 -21.08 5.42
CA LEU A 256 11.18 -20.23 5.19
C LEU A 256 11.47 -19.17 4.14
N VAL A 257 12.63 -18.50 4.22
CA VAL A 257 13.03 -17.47 3.25
C VAL A 257 13.16 -18.06 1.84
N GLU A 258 13.76 -19.24 1.70
CA GLU A 258 13.85 -19.97 0.42
C GLU A 258 12.46 -20.31 -0.14
N ARG A 259 11.50 -20.70 0.71
CA ARG A 259 10.11 -20.92 0.29
C ARG A 259 9.47 -19.64 -0.24
N LEU A 260 9.63 -18.51 0.47
CA LEU A 260 9.11 -17.21 0.06
C LEU A 260 9.65 -16.81 -1.33
N VAL A 261 10.96 -16.99 -1.55
CA VAL A 261 11.62 -16.70 -2.83
C VAL A 261 11.09 -17.63 -3.93
N ARG A 262 11.11 -18.94 -3.70
CA ARG A 262 10.76 -19.96 -4.69
C ARG A 262 9.32 -19.83 -5.17
N GLN A 263 8.39 -19.52 -4.25
CA GLN A 263 6.98 -19.34 -4.59
C GLN A 263 6.69 -17.94 -5.16
N GLY A 264 7.62 -16.99 -5.04
CA GLY A 264 7.44 -15.64 -5.57
C GLY A 264 6.30 -14.87 -4.91
N VAL A 265 5.93 -15.23 -3.67
CA VAL A 265 4.90 -14.54 -2.90
C VAL A 265 5.34 -13.12 -2.58
N ARG A 266 4.40 -12.17 -2.60
CA ARG A 266 4.67 -10.77 -2.25
C ARG A 266 4.61 -10.61 -0.74
N VAL A 267 5.63 -10.01 -0.14
CA VAL A 267 5.66 -9.77 1.31
C VAL A 267 5.59 -8.27 1.59
N CYS A 268 4.63 -7.87 2.40
CA CYS A 268 4.48 -6.50 2.88
C CYS A 268 4.79 -6.46 4.39
N PRO A 269 5.96 -5.96 4.81
CA PRO A 269 6.35 -5.96 6.23
C PRO A 269 5.57 -4.99 7.11
N THR A 270 4.74 -4.11 6.53
CA THR A 270 3.97 -3.08 7.25
C THR A 270 4.83 -2.17 8.15
N LEU A 271 5.97 -1.75 7.60
CA LEU A 271 6.77 -0.64 8.15
C LEU A 271 6.00 0.68 7.98
N GLY A 272 6.61 1.81 8.34
CA GLY A 272 5.97 3.12 8.31
C GLY A 272 5.35 3.42 9.66
N THR A 273 6.01 4.31 10.39
CA THR A 273 5.50 4.90 11.63
C THR A 273 6.02 6.32 11.73
N THR A 274 5.24 7.23 12.31
CA THR A 274 5.73 8.59 12.57
C THR A 274 6.87 8.56 13.60
N PRO A 275 7.88 9.44 13.53
CA PRO A 275 8.99 9.45 14.48
C PRO A 275 8.55 9.66 15.95
N GLN A 276 7.42 10.33 16.14
CA GLN A 276 6.84 10.64 17.45
C GLN A 276 5.84 9.56 17.91
N ALA A 277 5.61 8.51 17.11
CA ALA A 277 4.70 7.43 17.47
C ALA A 277 5.17 6.74 18.75
N VAL A 278 4.34 6.82 19.80
CA VAL A 278 4.53 6.07 21.02
C VAL A 278 3.51 4.93 21.03
N PRO A 279 3.92 3.66 20.90
CA PRO A 279 2.98 2.55 20.94
C PRO A 279 2.21 2.54 22.26
N PRO A 280 0.90 2.27 22.24
CA PRO A 280 0.11 2.08 23.46
C PRO A 280 0.74 1.02 24.38
N PRO A 281 0.57 1.10 25.72
CA PRO A 281 1.25 0.21 26.66
C PRO A 281 1.06 -1.29 26.38
N ASN A 282 -0.14 -1.71 25.98
CA ASN A 282 -0.42 -3.10 25.62
C ASN A 282 0.32 -3.54 24.35
N VAL A 283 0.37 -2.68 23.33
CA VAL A 283 1.11 -2.93 22.08
C VAL A 283 2.60 -2.99 22.36
N ARG A 284 3.12 -2.03 23.14
CA ARG A 284 4.52 -2.01 23.57
C ARG A 284 4.90 -3.28 24.31
N ALA A 285 4.09 -3.74 25.25
CA ALA A 285 4.35 -4.96 26.01
C ALA A 285 4.42 -6.20 25.09
N VAL A 286 3.55 -6.28 24.07
CA VAL A 286 3.60 -7.35 23.06
C VAL A 286 4.88 -7.24 22.21
N MET A 287 5.25 -6.04 21.76
CA MET A 287 6.47 -5.81 20.98
C MET A 287 7.73 -6.17 21.78
N GLU A 288 7.80 -5.78 23.05
CA GLU A 288 8.92 -6.10 23.95
C GLU A 288 8.98 -7.60 24.26
N ARG A 289 7.82 -8.23 24.55
CA ARG A 289 7.73 -9.66 24.82
C ARG A 289 8.26 -10.52 23.68
N PHE A 290 7.90 -10.18 22.44
CA PHE A 290 8.22 -11.01 21.28
C PHE A 290 9.41 -10.49 20.45
N GLY A 291 9.96 -9.32 20.81
CA GLY A 291 11.18 -8.76 20.24
C GLY A 291 11.02 -8.00 18.91
N PHE A 292 9.81 -7.88 18.34
CA PHE A 292 9.58 -7.34 16.98
C PHE A 292 9.49 -5.80 16.89
N GLY A 293 10.36 -5.09 17.61
CA GLY A 293 10.50 -3.64 17.49
C GLY A 293 10.85 -3.19 16.06
N LEU A 294 10.78 -1.88 15.80
CA LEU A 294 11.04 -1.31 14.47
C LEU A 294 12.39 -1.78 13.89
N GLY A 295 13.48 -1.66 14.65
CA GLY A 295 14.81 -2.08 14.22
C GLY A 295 14.88 -3.56 13.83
N GLN A 296 14.21 -4.44 14.57
CA GLN A 296 14.18 -5.88 14.24
C GLN A 296 13.40 -6.12 12.93
N ARG A 297 12.25 -5.46 12.76
CA ARG A 297 11.46 -5.55 11.53
C ARG A 297 12.22 -5.02 10.31
N GLN A 298 12.98 -3.93 10.46
CA GLN A 298 13.87 -3.39 9.42
C GLN A 298 14.95 -4.40 9.02
N GLN A 299 15.63 -5.00 10.01
CA GLN A 299 16.66 -6.03 9.77
C GLN A 299 16.08 -7.27 9.08
N HIS A 300 14.89 -7.71 9.48
CA HIS A 300 14.20 -8.84 8.85
C HIS A 300 13.83 -8.54 7.40
N ALA A 301 13.25 -7.38 7.12
CA ALA A 301 12.94 -6.95 5.76
C ALA A 301 14.22 -6.89 4.90
N ALA A 302 15.30 -6.30 5.41
CA ALA A 302 16.57 -6.25 4.68
C ALA A 302 17.17 -7.64 4.42
N ARG A 303 17.06 -8.57 5.37
CA ARG A 303 17.46 -9.97 5.15
C ARG A 303 16.62 -10.63 4.06
N MET A 304 15.29 -10.49 4.11
CA MET A 304 14.38 -11.02 3.09
C MET A 304 14.70 -10.45 1.70
N HIS A 305 14.92 -9.13 1.61
CA HIS A 305 15.35 -8.47 0.38
C HIS A 305 16.64 -9.06 -0.18
N ARG A 306 17.71 -9.18 0.65
CA ARG A 306 19.00 -9.74 0.23
C ARG A 306 18.88 -11.18 -0.29
N ALA A 307 17.93 -11.95 0.22
CA ALA A 307 17.66 -13.31 -0.24
C ALA A 307 16.81 -13.38 -1.52
N GLY A 308 16.25 -12.26 -1.99
CA GLY A 308 15.43 -12.19 -3.19
C GLY A 308 13.92 -12.31 -2.97
N VAL A 309 13.44 -12.16 -1.73
CA VAL A 309 11.99 -12.12 -1.45
C VAL A 309 11.39 -10.88 -2.11
N ARG A 310 10.21 -11.04 -2.73
CA ARG A 310 9.51 -9.94 -3.41
C ARG A 310 8.83 -9.03 -2.39
N LEU A 311 9.57 -8.05 -1.89
CA LEU A 311 9.03 -7.06 -0.96
C LEU A 311 8.18 -6.01 -1.69
N VAL A 312 7.10 -5.60 -1.01
CA VAL A 312 6.32 -4.42 -1.36
C VAL A 312 6.10 -3.55 -0.12
N SER A 313 5.98 -2.25 -0.30
CA SER A 313 5.74 -1.30 0.79
C SER A 313 4.26 -1.03 0.96
N GLY A 314 3.75 -1.28 2.15
CA GLY A 314 2.47 -0.80 2.65
C GLY A 314 2.65 -0.39 4.09
N ALA A 315 1.89 0.61 4.54
CA ALA A 315 2.14 1.18 5.86
C ALA A 315 1.20 0.71 6.97
N ASP A 316 0.14 -0.03 6.62
CA ASP A 316 -1.00 -0.28 7.49
C ASP A 316 -1.63 1.06 7.92
N SER A 317 -1.80 1.94 6.93
CA SER A 317 -2.20 3.34 7.10
C SER A 317 -3.62 3.45 7.65
N GLY A 318 -3.82 4.30 8.66
CA GLY A 318 -5.12 4.67 9.21
C GLY A 318 -5.43 4.08 10.60
N ILE A 319 -4.67 3.08 11.05
CA ILE A 319 -5.06 2.28 12.22
C ILE A 319 -4.85 2.97 13.57
N ASN A 320 -3.96 3.98 13.65
CA ASN A 320 -3.70 4.77 14.86
C ASN A 320 -2.87 6.03 14.54
N SER A 321 -2.61 6.85 15.56
CA SER A 321 -1.86 8.11 15.44
C SER A 321 -0.40 7.94 15.00
N GLY A 322 0.19 6.77 15.26
CA GLY A 322 1.53 6.41 14.83
C GLY A 322 1.62 5.96 13.38
N LYS A 323 0.49 5.57 12.78
CA LYS A 323 0.37 5.12 11.38
C LYS A 323 -0.76 5.89 10.66
N PRO A 324 -0.65 7.22 10.56
CA PRO A 324 -1.67 8.01 9.88
C PRO A 324 -1.67 7.74 8.37
N HIS A 325 -2.77 8.06 7.71
CA HIS A 325 -2.79 8.11 6.23
C HIS A 325 -1.71 9.04 5.69
N GLY A 326 -1.03 8.61 4.61
CA GLY A 326 0.09 9.33 4.01
C GLY A 326 1.46 9.02 4.62
N VAL A 327 1.58 8.00 5.50
CA VAL A 327 2.87 7.64 6.14
C VAL A 327 3.75 6.69 5.30
N LEU A 328 3.31 6.28 4.10
CA LEU A 328 4.08 5.39 3.21
C LEU A 328 5.52 5.87 2.92
N PRO A 329 5.81 7.17 2.69
CA PRO A 329 7.19 7.65 2.57
C PRO A 329 8.12 7.20 3.71
N ALA A 330 7.60 7.16 4.95
CA ALA A 330 8.37 6.69 6.09
C ALA A 330 8.62 5.18 6.02
N ALA A 331 7.67 4.38 5.50
CA ALA A 331 7.88 2.94 5.31
C ALA A 331 9.02 2.66 4.32
N VAL A 332 9.10 3.44 3.23
CA VAL A 332 10.19 3.34 2.25
C VAL A 332 11.53 3.75 2.85
N ALA A 333 11.56 4.87 3.59
CA ALA A 333 12.77 5.31 4.30
C ALA A 333 13.25 4.24 5.31
N GLN A 334 12.33 3.67 6.08
CA GLN A 334 12.64 2.66 7.08
C GLN A 334 13.17 1.36 6.46
N LEU A 335 12.72 0.95 5.27
CA LEU A 335 13.32 -0.19 4.57
C LEU A 335 14.80 0.06 4.26
N ALA A 336 15.12 1.27 3.78
CA ALA A 336 16.48 1.61 3.42
C ALA A 336 17.40 1.78 4.63
N GLU A 337 16.91 2.38 5.71
CA GLU A 337 17.59 2.42 7.00
C GLU A 337 17.94 1.01 7.52
N GLY A 338 17.09 0.01 7.21
CA GLY A 338 17.35 -1.40 7.49
C GLY A 338 18.45 -2.05 6.64
N GLY A 339 18.90 -1.38 5.58
CA GLY A 339 19.94 -1.86 4.65
C GLY A 339 19.43 -2.33 3.29
N VAL A 340 18.18 -2.02 2.91
CA VAL A 340 17.71 -2.17 1.53
C VAL A 340 18.26 -1.00 0.68
N PRO A 341 18.84 -1.23 -0.51
CA PRO A 341 19.26 -0.14 -1.40
C PRO A 341 18.10 0.84 -1.69
N ALA A 342 18.39 2.14 -1.76
CA ALA A 342 17.35 3.18 -1.87
C ALA A 342 16.48 3.03 -3.14
N ASP A 343 17.09 2.67 -4.27
CA ASP A 343 16.37 2.39 -5.51
C ASP A 343 15.46 1.16 -5.41
N ALA A 344 15.92 0.09 -4.75
CA ALA A 344 15.10 -1.08 -4.45
C ALA A 344 13.94 -0.73 -3.50
N ALA A 345 14.19 0.07 -2.45
CA ALA A 345 13.15 0.53 -1.53
C ALA A 345 12.12 1.44 -2.22
N LEU A 346 12.53 2.28 -3.16
CA LEU A 346 11.59 3.05 -3.99
C LEU A 346 10.76 2.14 -4.91
N ALA A 347 11.38 1.11 -5.48
CA ALA A 347 10.69 0.13 -6.32
C ALA A 347 9.58 -0.61 -5.56
N THR A 348 9.76 -0.91 -4.26
CA THR A 348 8.73 -1.57 -3.43
C THR A 348 7.47 -0.72 -3.23
N ALA A 349 7.53 0.60 -3.45
CA ALA A 349 6.39 1.52 -3.39
C ALA A 349 5.99 2.10 -4.77
N THR A 350 6.56 1.60 -5.87
CA THR A 350 6.28 2.07 -7.23
C THR A 350 6.03 0.89 -8.16
N SER A 351 7.02 0.43 -8.93
CA SER A 351 6.83 -0.60 -9.94
C SER A 351 6.44 -1.95 -9.35
N LEU A 352 7.12 -2.41 -8.29
CA LEU A 352 6.82 -3.71 -7.67
C LEU A 352 5.45 -3.71 -6.98
N ALA A 353 5.05 -2.57 -6.42
CA ALA A 353 3.72 -2.40 -5.83
C ALA A 353 2.62 -2.32 -6.91
N ALA A 354 2.83 -1.61 -8.01
CA ALA A 354 1.90 -1.59 -9.13
C ALA A 354 1.74 -2.98 -9.75
N ASP A 355 2.85 -3.72 -9.93
CA ASP A 355 2.83 -5.12 -10.36
C ASP A 355 2.03 -5.98 -9.36
N ALA A 356 2.19 -5.71 -8.06
CA ALA A 356 1.47 -6.41 -7.01
C ALA A 356 -0.04 -6.14 -6.97
N CYS A 357 -0.46 -4.95 -7.42
CA CYS A 357 -1.85 -4.58 -7.58
C CYS A 357 -2.47 -5.01 -8.92
N GLY A 358 -1.71 -5.66 -9.81
CA GLY A 358 -2.20 -5.98 -11.16
C GLY A 358 -2.32 -4.76 -12.07
N LEU A 359 -1.51 -3.72 -11.83
CA LEU A 359 -1.51 -2.44 -12.55
C LEU A 359 -0.19 -2.20 -13.32
N ALA A 360 0.61 -3.25 -13.51
CA ALA A 360 1.94 -3.22 -14.17
C ALA A 360 1.94 -2.59 -15.57
N ASP A 361 0.82 -2.70 -16.28
CA ASP A 361 0.62 -2.24 -17.64
C ASP A 361 0.36 -0.73 -17.72
N ARG A 362 0.05 -0.08 -16.59
CA ARG A 362 -0.38 1.34 -16.59
C ARG A 362 0.11 2.20 -15.43
N LYS A 363 0.68 1.65 -14.35
CA LYS A 363 1.14 2.43 -13.18
C LYS A 363 2.52 1.99 -12.66
N GLY A 364 3.07 2.77 -11.74
CA GLY A 364 4.32 2.46 -11.03
C GLY A 364 5.60 2.69 -11.84
N ARG A 365 5.49 3.19 -13.07
CA ARG A 365 6.63 3.51 -13.94
C ARG A 365 6.38 4.79 -14.73
N VAL A 366 7.44 5.55 -14.99
CA VAL A 366 7.39 6.71 -15.88
C VAL A 366 7.64 6.24 -17.31
N ARG A 367 6.57 5.82 -18.00
CA ARG A 367 6.66 5.19 -19.32
C ARG A 367 5.50 5.59 -20.23
N ARG A 368 5.75 5.72 -21.53
CA ARG A 368 4.71 5.96 -22.53
C ARG A 368 3.54 4.95 -22.41
N GLY A 369 2.31 5.47 -22.43
CA GLY A 369 1.07 4.71 -22.28
C GLY A 369 0.55 4.61 -20.84
N PHE A 370 1.40 4.90 -19.86
CA PHE A 370 1.05 4.80 -18.44
C PHE A 370 0.19 5.99 -18.01
N ASP A 371 -0.56 5.80 -16.93
CA ASP A 371 -1.26 6.90 -16.27
C ASP A 371 -0.23 7.97 -15.84
N ALA A 372 -0.60 9.24 -15.97
CA ALA A 372 0.21 10.35 -15.50
C ALA A 372 0.06 10.54 -13.99
N ASP A 373 0.50 9.52 -13.25
CA ASP A 373 0.66 9.52 -11.80
C ASP A 373 2.13 9.82 -11.48
N LEU A 374 2.43 11.05 -11.09
CA LEU A 374 3.79 11.54 -10.90
C LEU A 374 3.94 12.23 -9.55
N LEU A 375 5.08 11.98 -8.92
CA LEU A 375 5.49 12.62 -7.67
C LEU A 375 6.79 13.40 -7.92
N LEU A 376 6.79 14.68 -7.53
CA LEU A 376 7.98 15.52 -7.52
C LEU A 376 8.39 15.73 -6.06
N VAL A 377 9.63 15.39 -5.72
CA VAL A 377 10.20 15.62 -4.38
C VAL A 377 11.41 16.53 -4.47
N GLY A 378 11.63 17.36 -3.46
CA GLY A 378 12.81 18.23 -3.41
C GLY A 378 14.08 17.46 -3.06
N GLY A 379 15.17 17.70 -3.77
CA GLY A 379 16.47 17.07 -3.50
C GLY A 379 16.65 15.72 -4.20
N ASP A 380 17.40 14.82 -3.57
CA ASP A 380 17.79 13.50 -4.10
C ASP A 380 17.35 12.39 -3.12
N PRO A 381 16.28 11.64 -3.43
CA PRO A 381 15.77 10.57 -2.57
C PRO A 381 16.68 9.32 -2.55
N PHE A 382 17.74 9.25 -3.37
CA PHE A 382 18.72 8.17 -3.30
C PHE A 382 19.81 8.44 -2.25
N THR A 383 19.96 9.69 -1.82
CA THR A 383 20.91 10.09 -0.76
C THR A 383 20.23 10.55 0.53
N ASP A 384 19.03 11.14 0.45
CA ASP A 384 18.20 11.54 1.58
C ASP A 384 16.75 11.09 1.35
N LEU A 385 16.37 9.93 1.90
CA LEU A 385 15.00 9.41 1.77
C LEU A 385 13.96 10.25 2.52
N ALA A 386 14.36 11.14 3.43
CA ALA A 386 13.42 12.09 4.04
C ALA A 386 12.84 13.09 3.02
N ALA A 387 13.46 13.20 1.83
CA ALA A 387 12.90 13.93 0.69
C ALA A 387 11.50 13.42 0.30
N LEU A 388 11.22 12.12 0.45
CA LEU A 388 9.91 11.54 0.13
C LEU A 388 8.77 12.09 0.98
N SER A 389 9.06 12.52 2.20
CA SER A 389 8.09 13.14 3.11
C SER A 389 7.84 14.62 2.81
N ARG A 390 8.47 15.18 1.76
CA ARG A 390 8.32 16.58 1.35
C ARG A 390 7.97 16.69 -0.14
N PRO A 391 6.78 16.22 -0.57
CA PRO A 391 6.32 16.43 -1.94
C PRO A 391 6.30 17.91 -2.33
N VAL A 392 6.88 18.22 -3.49
CA VAL A 392 6.82 19.55 -4.10
C VAL A 392 5.56 19.69 -4.94
N ALA A 393 5.18 18.62 -5.65
CA ALA A 393 3.96 18.55 -6.41
C ALA A 393 3.55 17.09 -6.64
N VAL A 394 2.25 16.87 -6.77
CA VAL A 394 1.67 15.56 -7.07
C VAL A 394 0.71 15.67 -8.24
N LEU A 395 0.84 14.76 -9.18
CA LEU A 395 -0.04 14.60 -10.33
C LEU A 395 -0.71 13.24 -10.20
N ALA A 396 -2.05 13.19 -10.20
CA ALA A 396 -2.82 11.95 -10.19
C ALA A 396 -3.77 11.94 -11.39
N ALA A 397 -3.68 10.91 -12.23
CA ALA A 397 -4.41 10.79 -13.49
C ALA A 397 -4.26 12.04 -14.38
N GLY A 398 -3.08 12.67 -14.38
CA GLY A 398 -2.79 13.92 -15.09
C GLY A 398 -3.40 15.19 -14.50
N LEU A 399 -4.03 15.09 -13.33
CA LEU A 399 -4.58 16.21 -12.59
C LEU A 399 -3.64 16.61 -11.45
N TRP A 400 -3.22 17.86 -11.43
CA TRP A 400 -2.42 18.41 -10.33
C TRP A 400 -3.27 18.51 -9.07
N THR A 401 -2.70 18.08 -7.94
CA THR A 401 -3.24 18.41 -6.62
C THR A 401 -3.12 19.91 -6.37
N SER A 402 -4.00 20.48 -5.55
CA SER A 402 -3.92 21.88 -5.12
C SER A 402 -2.79 22.06 -4.11
N THR A 403 -1.57 21.82 -4.51
CA THR A 403 -0.38 22.22 -3.78
C THR A 403 0.45 23.09 -4.70
N ASP A 404 -0.08 24.26 -5.05
CA ASP A 404 0.81 25.40 -5.30
C ASP A 404 1.08 26.02 -3.92
N PRO A 405 2.31 25.91 -3.37
CA PRO A 405 2.66 26.61 -2.15
C PRO A 405 2.56 28.15 -2.27
N ARG A 406 2.29 28.69 -3.46
CA ARG A 406 2.04 30.13 -3.70
C ARG A 406 0.55 30.51 -3.75
N SER A 407 -0.37 29.59 -3.48
CA SER A 407 -1.81 29.87 -3.54
C SER A 407 -2.54 29.73 -2.20
N ALA A 408 -1.83 29.76 -1.06
CA ALA A 408 -2.50 30.01 0.21
C ALA A 408 -2.92 31.50 0.25
N PRO A 409 -4.20 31.82 0.51
CA PRO A 409 -4.57 33.20 0.82
C PRO A 409 -3.88 33.62 2.12
N GLU A 410 -3.33 34.84 2.13
CA GLU A 410 -2.78 35.50 3.34
C GLU A 410 -3.77 35.53 4.51
#